data_AF-A0AAD9JZK0-F1
#
_entry.id   AF-A0AAD9JZK0-F1
#
_cell.length_a   1.000
_cell.length_b   1.000
_cell.length_c   1.000
_cell.angle_alpha   90.00
_cell.angle_beta   90.00
_cell.angle_gamma   90.00
#
_symmetry.space_group_name_H-M   'P 1'
#
loop_
_entity.id
_entity.type
_entity.pdbx_description
1 polymer ?
#
loop_
_entity_poly.entity_id
_entity_poly.type
_entity_poly.pdbx_seq_one_letter_code
_entity_poly.pdbx_strand_id
1 'polypeptide(L)'
;MPGEEPIKAARRYNEANAAKVFIANLSLSEVPYPFLSQAVQSAEEAIYSLQPFTNASAALRHAFEVAEAVKLLEITLSYSYNKEVVAAQMLTVIDELLDLPIQVLFESNSSERILAVLDRFMSNVHWLSRNITVTKRNFALEVRTVTWIEHDKGTYYSPK
;
A
#
# COMPACT_ATOMS: atom_id res chain seq x y z
N MET A 1 18.06 41.68 -0.71
CA MET A 1 18.63 41.81 0.65
C MET A 1 18.82 40.41 1.24
N PRO A 2 19.89 40.12 2.00
CA PRO A 2 20.29 38.76 2.39
C PRO A 2 19.47 38.15 3.55
N GLY A 3 18.18 38.50 3.68
CA GLY A 3 17.30 38.07 4.77
C GLY A 3 15.99 37.40 4.33
N GLU A 4 15.71 37.29 3.02
CA GLU A 4 14.45 36.73 2.53
C GLU A 4 14.40 35.20 2.48
N GLU A 5 15.52 34.54 2.19
CA GLU A 5 15.60 33.08 2.11
C GLU A 5 15.31 32.37 3.44
N PRO A 6 15.86 32.79 4.61
CA PRO A 6 15.56 32.11 5.87
C PRO A 6 14.10 32.29 6.30
N ILE A 7 13.47 33.42 5.96
CA ILE A 7 12.04 33.67 6.26
C ILE A 7 11.14 32.80 5.38
N LYS A 8 11.48 32.64 4.09
CA LYS A 8 10.77 31.73 3.17
C LYS A 8 10.95 30.26 3.58
N ALA A 9 12.14 29.87 4.05
CA ALA A 9 12.40 28.52 4.55
C ALA A 9 11.67 28.23 5.88
N ALA A 10 11.64 29.18 6.81
CA ALA A 10 10.91 29.06 8.07
C ALA A 10 9.39 29.02 7.86
N ARG A 11 8.84 29.76 6.89
CA ARG A 11 7.43 29.64 6.48
C ARG A 11 7.13 28.25 5.91
N ARG A 12 7.95 27.75 4.97
CA ARG A 12 7.78 26.39 4.41
C ARG A 12 7.86 25.31 5.48
N TYR A 13 8.76 25.46 6.46
CA TYR A 13 8.88 24.54 7.58
C TYR A 13 7.66 24.57 8.51
N ASN A 14 7.15 25.77 8.82
CA ASN A 14 5.93 25.92 9.62
C ASN A 14 4.67 25.48 8.89
N GLU A 15 4.57 25.67 7.58
CA GLU A 15 3.45 25.19 6.76
C GLU A 15 3.46 23.66 6.64
N ALA A 16 4.63 23.05 6.45
CA ALA A 16 4.78 21.59 6.43
C ALA A 16 4.50 20.95 7.80
N ASN A 17 4.93 21.59 8.90
CA ASN A 17 4.58 21.14 10.24
C ASN A 17 3.12 21.40 10.59
N ALA A 18 2.53 22.51 10.14
CA ALA A 18 1.10 22.77 10.33
C ALA A 18 0.24 21.75 9.59
N ALA A 19 0.64 21.33 8.38
CA ALA A 19 -0.02 20.24 7.66
C ALA A 19 0.11 18.89 8.41
N LYS A 20 1.30 18.57 8.94
CA LYS A 20 1.51 17.34 9.74
C LYS A 20 0.74 17.36 11.06
N VAL A 21 0.66 18.50 11.74
CA VAL A 21 -0.06 18.65 13.02
C VAL A 21 -1.57 18.72 12.81
N PHE A 22 -2.04 19.31 11.71
CA PHE A 22 -3.46 19.34 11.35
C PHE A 22 -4.00 17.93 11.09
N ILE A 23 -3.25 17.11 10.35
CA ILE A 23 -3.63 15.71 10.06
C ILE A 23 -3.56 14.84 11.32
N ALA A 24 -2.60 15.09 12.22
CA ALA A 24 -2.46 14.32 13.46
C ALA A 24 -3.56 14.61 14.51
N ASN A 25 -4.27 15.75 14.40
CA ASN A 25 -5.34 16.16 15.33
C ASN A 25 -6.75 16.10 14.73
N LEU A 26 -6.89 15.67 13.48
CA LEU A 26 -8.20 15.41 12.89
C LEU A 26 -8.73 14.08 13.40
N SER A 27 -9.75 14.16 14.25
CA SER A 27 -10.71 13.07 14.42
C SER A 27 -11.06 12.55 13.01
N LEU A 28 -10.85 11.25 12.76
CA LEU A 28 -11.12 10.58 11.48
C LEU A 28 -12.57 10.77 11.00
N SER A 29 -13.46 11.35 11.82
CA SER A 29 -14.82 11.76 11.48
C SER A 29 -14.95 13.05 10.66
N GLU A 30 -13.89 13.86 10.49
CA GLU A 30 -14.00 15.23 9.93
C GLU A 30 -13.18 15.49 8.67
N VAL A 31 -12.34 14.55 8.21
CA VAL A 31 -11.66 14.72 6.91
C VAL A 31 -12.64 14.33 5.80
N PRO A 32 -12.98 15.24 4.87
CA PRO A 32 -13.70 14.84 3.68
C PRO A 32 -12.85 13.79 2.95
N TYR A 33 -13.44 12.63 2.68
CA TYR A 33 -12.76 11.46 2.15
C TYR A 33 -12.18 11.54 0.71
N PRO A 34 -12.38 12.57 -0.15
CA PRO A 34 -11.85 12.53 -1.52
C PRO A 34 -10.38 12.96 -1.71
N PHE A 35 -9.56 13.09 -0.65
CA PHE A 35 -8.22 13.70 -0.77
C PHE A 35 -7.01 12.75 -0.64
N LEU A 36 -7.16 11.47 -0.33
CA LEU A 36 -5.99 10.58 -0.15
C LEU A 36 -5.41 10.03 -1.46
N SER A 37 -6.17 10.01 -2.56
CA SER A 37 -5.73 9.47 -3.85
C SER A 37 -5.03 10.48 -4.77
N GLN A 38 -4.86 11.74 -4.35
CA GLN A 38 -4.06 12.71 -5.09
C GLN A 38 -2.57 12.57 -4.75
N ALA A 39 -1.92 11.76 -5.60
CA ALA A 39 -0.47 11.61 -5.78
C ALA A 39 0.32 11.24 -4.52
N VAL A 40 0.28 9.96 -4.13
CA VAL A 40 1.41 9.37 -3.39
C VAL A 40 2.65 9.48 -4.29
N GLN A 41 3.69 10.19 -3.84
CA GLN A 41 4.91 10.44 -4.63
C GLN A 41 6.12 9.68 -4.10
N SER A 42 6.03 9.12 -2.90
CA SER A 42 7.12 8.39 -2.25
C SER A 42 6.66 7.11 -1.54
N ALA A 43 7.62 6.23 -1.22
CA ALA A 43 7.36 5.02 -0.45
C ALA A 43 6.92 5.33 0.99
N GLU A 44 7.45 6.40 1.57
CA GLU A 44 7.09 6.89 2.90
C GLU A 44 5.64 7.37 2.91
N GLU A 45 5.26 8.21 1.94
CA GLU A 45 3.86 8.65 1.76
C GLU A 45 2.90 7.49 1.51
N ALA A 46 3.35 6.44 0.80
CA ALA A 46 2.57 5.23 0.59
C ALA A 46 2.22 4.57 1.93
N ILE A 47 3.20 4.40 2.82
CA ILE A 47 3.00 3.81 4.15
C ILE A 47 2.06 4.67 4.98
N TYR A 48 2.31 5.98 5.05
CA TYR A 48 1.46 6.91 5.80
C TYR A 48 0.01 6.91 5.30
N SER A 49 -0.19 6.86 3.99
CA SER A 49 -1.52 6.86 3.38
C SER A 49 -2.27 5.55 3.65
N LEU A 50 -1.57 4.42 3.75
CA LEU A 50 -2.15 3.10 4.03
C LEU A 50 -2.45 2.88 5.52
N GLN A 51 -1.79 3.61 6.41
CA GLN A 51 -1.90 3.46 7.87
C GLN A 51 -3.34 3.54 8.43
N PRO A 52 -4.24 4.42 7.94
CA PRO A 52 -5.62 4.47 8.40
C PRO A 52 -6.40 3.16 8.19
N PHE A 53 -5.97 2.32 7.24
CA PHE A 53 -6.66 1.09 6.86
C PHE A 53 -6.11 -0.17 7.53
N THR A 54 -5.06 -0.07 8.36
CA THR A 54 -4.44 -1.23 9.04
C THR A 54 -5.02 -1.60 10.40
N ASN A 55 -6.11 -0.94 10.84
CA ASN A 55 -6.83 -1.24 12.08
C ASN A 55 -8.36 -1.17 11.82
N ALA A 56 -8.87 -2.06 10.97
CA ALA A 56 -10.04 -1.81 10.13
C ALA A 56 -11.44 -1.90 10.76
N SER A 57 -11.60 -1.78 12.08
CA SER A 57 -12.97 -1.78 12.65
C SER A 57 -13.69 -0.43 12.59
N ALA A 58 -12.96 0.67 12.40
CA ALA A 58 -13.51 2.03 12.40
C ALA A 58 -13.60 2.67 11.01
N ALA A 59 -12.61 2.47 10.14
CA ALA A 59 -12.43 3.23 8.89
C ALA A 59 -12.95 2.53 7.61
N LEU A 60 -13.39 1.27 7.70
CA LEU A 60 -13.81 0.45 6.55
C LEU A 60 -15.24 -0.10 6.75
N ARG A 61 -16.17 0.79 7.12
CA ARG A 61 -17.58 0.43 7.38
C ARG A 61 -18.46 0.58 6.15
N HIS A 62 -18.04 1.40 5.20
CA HIS A 62 -18.82 1.76 4.03
C HIS A 62 -18.13 1.33 2.74
N ALA A 63 -18.94 0.98 1.74
CA ALA A 63 -18.46 0.53 0.44
C ALA A 63 -17.53 1.56 -0.26
N PHE A 64 -17.77 2.86 -0.06
CA PHE A 64 -16.91 3.90 -0.64
C PHE A 64 -15.50 3.92 -0.02
N GLU A 65 -15.38 3.64 1.29
CA GLU A 65 -14.10 3.63 2.01
C GLU A 65 -13.25 2.47 1.53
N VAL A 66 -13.89 1.31 1.30
CA VAL A 66 -13.27 0.12 0.71
C VAL A 66 -12.77 0.43 -0.70
N ALA A 67 -13.59 1.06 -1.54
CA ALA A 67 -13.20 1.40 -2.91
C ALA A 67 -11.99 2.36 -2.96
N GLU A 68 -11.90 3.32 -2.04
CA GLU A 68 -10.75 4.22 -1.92
C GLU A 68 -9.52 3.51 -1.37
N ALA A 69 -9.66 2.64 -0.36
CA ALA A 69 -8.54 1.84 0.14
C ALA A 69 -7.93 0.98 -0.96
N VAL A 70 -8.76 0.36 -1.80
CA VAL A 70 -8.30 -0.43 -2.95
C VAL A 70 -7.65 0.43 -4.03
N LYS A 71 -8.19 1.61 -4.32
CA LYS A 71 -7.55 2.57 -5.22
C LYS A 71 -6.17 3.00 -4.71
N LEU A 72 -6.04 3.21 -3.40
CA LEU A 72 -4.76 3.53 -2.79
C LEU A 72 -3.78 2.35 -2.87
N LEU A 73 -4.24 1.12 -2.66
CA LEU A 73 -3.42 -0.08 -2.90
C LEU A 73 -2.90 -0.13 -4.34
N GLU A 74 -3.74 0.17 -5.34
CA GLU A 74 -3.33 0.22 -6.75
C GLU A 74 -2.26 1.29 -7.02
N ILE A 75 -2.38 2.47 -6.41
CA ILE A 75 -1.41 3.58 -6.56
C ILE A 75 -0.08 3.23 -5.88
N THR A 76 -0.14 2.62 -4.70
CA THR A 76 1.04 2.33 -3.86
C THR A 76 1.80 1.08 -4.29
N LEU A 77 1.19 0.26 -5.14
CA LEU A 77 1.69 -1.03 -5.59
C LEU A 77 3.12 -0.97 -6.15
N SER A 78 3.45 0.02 -6.98
CA SER A 78 4.78 0.13 -7.60
C SER A 78 5.92 0.27 -6.58
N TYR A 79 5.66 0.95 -5.46
CA TYR A 79 6.63 1.12 -4.38
C TYR A 79 6.90 -0.19 -3.64
N SER A 80 5.88 -1.05 -3.52
CA SER A 80 5.98 -2.35 -2.86
C SER A 80 6.93 -3.32 -3.57
N TYR A 81 7.16 -3.14 -4.87
CA TYR A 81 8.02 -4.02 -5.67
C TYR A 81 9.48 -3.98 -5.21
N ASN A 82 9.93 -2.83 -4.69
CA ASN A 82 11.31 -2.59 -4.28
C ASN A 82 11.47 -2.35 -2.78
N LYS A 83 10.36 -2.22 -2.03
CA LYS A 83 10.36 -1.87 -0.61
C LYS A 83 9.51 -2.86 0.18
N GLU A 84 10.18 -3.76 0.90
CA GLU A 84 9.54 -4.76 1.77
C GLU A 84 8.60 -4.11 2.80
N VAL A 85 8.95 -2.96 3.36
CA VAL A 85 8.11 -2.26 4.35
C VAL A 85 6.77 -1.82 3.75
N VAL A 86 6.77 -1.29 2.53
CA VAL A 86 5.54 -0.91 1.81
C VAL A 86 4.71 -2.16 1.51
N ALA A 87 5.37 -3.23 1.05
CA ALA A 87 4.71 -4.51 0.81
C ALA A 87 4.04 -5.07 2.06
N ALA A 88 4.73 -5.07 3.20
CA ALA A 88 4.19 -5.54 4.46
C ALA A 88 2.94 -4.75 4.88
N GLN A 89 2.98 -3.43 4.72
CA GLN A 89 1.84 -2.54 4.98
C GLN A 89 0.66 -2.83 4.05
N MET A 90 0.90 -2.96 2.74
CA MET A 90 -0.14 -3.31 1.76
C MET A 90 -0.79 -4.65 2.07
N LEU A 91 0.00 -5.68 2.37
CA LEU A 91 -0.52 -7.01 2.69
C LEU A 91 -1.32 -7.01 4.01
N THR A 92 -1.01 -6.13 4.96
CA THR A 92 -1.85 -5.92 6.15
C THR A 92 -3.18 -5.28 5.77
N VAL A 93 -3.20 -4.22 4.96
CA VAL A 93 -4.46 -3.60 4.52
C VAL A 93 -5.33 -4.59 3.75
N ILE A 94 -4.74 -5.43 2.89
CA ILE A 94 -5.47 -6.47 2.18
C ILE A 94 -6.07 -7.48 3.16
N ASP A 95 -5.32 -7.91 4.18
CA ASP A 95 -5.82 -8.83 5.21
C ASP A 95 -7.04 -8.25 5.93
N GLU A 96 -7.00 -6.95 6.25
CA GLU A 96 -8.10 -6.23 6.86
C GLU A 96 -9.32 -6.10 5.93
N LEU A 97 -9.11 -5.83 4.64
CA LEU A 97 -10.20 -5.78 3.65
C LEU A 97 -10.90 -7.14 3.50
N LEU A 98 -10.15 -8.25 3.61
CA LEU A 98 -10.69 -9.60 3.54
C LEU A 98 -11.49 -10.00 4.79
N ASP A 99 -11.37 -9.26 5.89
CA ASP A 99 -12.15 -9.46 7.11
C ASP A 99 -13.56 -8.81 7.03
N LEU A 100 -13.79 -7.97 6.01
CA LEU A 100 -15.02 -7.22 5.88
C LEU A 100 -16.22 -8.11 5.50
N PRO A 101 -17.45 -7.72 5.90
CA PRO A 101 -18.66 -8.42 5.47
C PRO A 101 -18.75 -8.47 3.93
N ILE A 102 -19.15 -9.63 3.40
CA ILE A 102 -19.26 -9.86 1.94
C ILE A 102 -20.13 -8.80 1.24
N GLN A 103 -21.16 -8.30 1.91
CA GLN A 103 -22.05 -7.26 1.38
C GLN A 103 -21.28 -5.96 1.08
N VAL A 104 -20.37 -5.55 1.97
CA VAL A 104 -19.56 -4.34 1.79
C VAL A 104 -18.57 -4.51 0.64
N LEU A 105 -17.96 -5.70 0.52
CA LEU A 105 -17.06 -6.04 -0.59
C LEU A 105 -17.78 -6.08 -1.95
N PHE A 106 -19.02 -6.57 -1.96
CA PHE A 106 -19.87 -6.61 -3.16
C PHE A 106 -20.31 -5.20 -3.58
N GLU A 107 -20.82 -4.40 -2.64
CA GLU A 107 -21.26 -3.02 -2.90
C GLU A 107 -20.12 -2.10 -3.34
N SER A 108 -18.90 -2.36 -2.87
CA SER A 108 -17.70 -1.60 -3.25
C SER A 108 -17.07 -2.05 -4.56
N ASN A 109 -17.57 -3.13 -5.19
CA ASN A 109 -17.01 -3.74 -6.40
C ASN A 109 -15.48 -3.90 -6.33
N SER A 110 -14.98 -4.34 -5.17
CA SER A 110 -13.57 -4.25 -4.82
C SER A 110 -12.86 -5.61 -4.80
N SER A 111 -13.59 -6.72 -4.73
CA SER A 111 -13.01 -8.07 -4.64
C SER A 111 -12.08 -8.41 -5.81
N GLU A 112 -12.52 -8.17 -7.07
CA GLU A 112 -11.67 -8.44 -8.25
C GLU A 112 -10.44 -7.55 -8.29
N ARG A 113 -10.57 -6.29 -7.84
CA ARG A 113 -9.46 -5.33 -7.79
C ARG A 113 -8.44 -5.71 -6.73
N ILE A 114 -8.89 -6.19 -5.56
CA ILE A 114 -8.00 -6.72 -4.51
C ILE A 114 -7.20 -7.92 -5.06
N LEU A 115 -7.86 -8.84 -5.76
CA LEU A 115 -7.18 -9.97 -6.40
C LEU A 115 -6.16 -9.51 -7.45
N ALA A 116 -6.52 -8.53 -8.28
CA ALA A 116 -5.61 -7.96 -9.28
C ALA A 116 -4.39 -7.26 -8.66
N VAL A 117 -4.56 -6.60 -7.50
CA VAL A 117 -3.44 -6.02 -6.73
C VAL A 117 -2.50 -7.13 -6.23
N LEU A 118 -3.03 -8.20 -5.65
CA LEU A 118 -2.23 -9.34 -5.18
C LEU A 118 -1.48 -10.03 -6.32
N ASP A 119 -2.13 -10.25 -7.45
CA ASP A 119 -1.53 -10.88 -8.63
C ASP A 119 -0.37 -10.06 -9.19
N ARG A 120 -0.59 -8.75 -9.35
CA ARG A 120 0.47 -7.83 -9.80
C ARG A 120 1.60 -7.71 -8.79
N PHE A 121 1.28 -7.71 -7.49
CA PHE A 121 2.26 -7.73 -6.42
C PHE A 121 3.18 -8.96 -6.56
N MET A 122 2.62 -10.16 -6.56
CA MET A 122 3.41 -11.41 -6.68
C MET A 122 4.27 -11.45 -7.94
N SER A 123 3.79 -10.88 -9.04
CA SER A 123 4.50 -10.88 -10.33
C SER A 123 5.68 -9.91 -10.40
N ASN A 124 5.72 -8.86 -9.58
CA ASN A 124 6.69 -7.75 -9.73
C ASN A 124 7.57 -7.53 -8.51
N VAL A 125 7.40 -8.28 -7.43
CA VAL A 125 8.25 -8.08 -6.26
C VAL A 125 9.69 -8.52 -6.55
N HIS A 126 10.63 -7.58 -6.43
CA HIS A 126 12.04 -7.76 -6.75
C HIS A 126 12.94 -7.94 -5.52
N TRP A 127 12.49 -7.54 -4.32
CA TRP A 127 13.24 -7.73 -3.09
C TRP A 127 13.23 -9.19 -2.59
N LEU A 128 12.46 -10.08 -3.23
CA LEU A 128 12.42 -11.51 -2.93
C LEU A 128 13.65 -12.20 -3.55
N SER A 129 14.74 -12.28 -2.79
CA SER A 129 15.94 -13.03 -3.19
C SER A 129 15.78 -14.56 -3.08
N ARG A 130 14.69 -15.04 -2.46
CA ARG A 130 14.42 -16.45 -2.12
C ARG A 130 12.91 -16.72 -2.06
N ASN A 131 12.55 -18.00 -1.91
CA ASN A 131 11.20 -18.42 -1.58
C ASN A 131 10.73 -17.74 -0.29
N ILE A 132 9.57 -17.09 -0.34
CA ILE A 132 9.00 -16.38 0.79
C ILE A 132 7.55 -16.80 0.95
N THR A 133 7.18 -17.03 2.21
CA THR A 133 5.81 -17.32 2.62
C THR A 133 5.39 -16.20 3.57
N VAL A 134 4.34 -15.48 3.21
CA VAL A 134 3.69 -14.49 4.06
C VAL A 134 2.36 -15.06 4.51
N THR A 135 2.20 -15.23 5.82
CA THR A 135 0.94 -15.68 6.42
C THR A 135 0.29 -14.51 7.12
N LYS A 136 -0.97 -14.24 6.74
CA LYS A 136 -1.85 -13.27 7.36
C LYS A 136 -3.05 -14.01 7.97
N ARG A 137 -3.98 -13.29 8.61
CA ARG A 137 -5.13 -13.92 9.27
C ARG A 137 -6.08 -14.58 8.25
N ASN A 138 -6.33 -13.91 7.14
CA ASN A 138 -7.34 -14.27 6.15
C ASN A 138 -6.75 -14.87 4.87
N PHE A 139 -5.42 -14.81 4.68
CA PHE A 139 -4.77 -15.42 3.53
C PHE A 139 -3.31 -15.82 3.78
N ALA A 140 -2.79 -16.68 2.93
CA ALA A 140 -1.36 -16.99 2.84
C ALA A 140 -0.88 -16.78 1.41
N LEU A 141 0.32 -16.23 1.27
CA LEU A 141 0.95 -15.92 0.00
C LEU A 141 2.32 -16.59 -0.05
N GLU A 142 2.55 -17.39 -1.08
CA GLU A 142 3.83 -18.05 -1.30
C GLU A 142 4.40 -17.62 -2.65
N VAL A 143 5.57 -17.00 -2.63
CA VAL A 143 6.32 -16.67 -3.84
C VAL A 143 7.56 -17.54 -3.88
N ARG A 144 7.75 -18.26 -5.00
CA ARG A 144 8.91 -19.12 -5.22
C ARG A 144 9.75 -18.57 -6.36
N THR A 145 11.03 -18.33 -6.10
CA THR A 145 11.97 -17.92 -7.14
C THR A 145 12.53 -19.17 -7.81
N VAL A 146 12.33 -19.28 -9.11
CA VAL A 146 12.84 -20.41 -9.91
C VAL A 146 14.07 -19.94 -10.69
N THR A 147 15.22 -20.57 -10.44
CA THR A 147 16.42 -20.35 -11.28
C THR A 147 16.38 -21.25 -12.49
N TRP A 148 16.32 -20.65 -13.67
CA TRP A 148 16.60 -21.34 -14.93
C TRP A 148 18.12 -21.43 -15.11
N ILE A 149 18.64 -22.62 -15.37
CA ILE A 149 20.05 -22.80 -15.70
C ILE A 149 20.14 -22.88 -17.22
N GLU A 150 20.80 -21.90 -17.84
CA GLU A 150 21.13 -21.94 -19.25
C GLU A 150 22.33 -22.88 -19.48
N HIS A 151 22.16 -23.80 -20.42
CA HIS A 151 23.22 -24.65 -20.94
C HIS A 151 23.27 -24.54 -22.46
N ASP A 152 24.42 -24.88 -23.07
CA ASP A 152 24.63 -24.88 -24.53
C ASP A 152 23.62 -25.72 -25.34
N LYS A 153 22.79 -26.55 -24.68
CA LYS A 153 21.76 -27.41 -25.30
C LYS A 153 20.31 -27.04 -24.94
N GLY A 154 20.08 -25.87 -24.34
CA GLY A 154 18.75 -25.36 -24.01
C GLY A 154 18.57 -25.05 -22.52
N THR A 155 17.37 -24.57 -22.18
CA THR A 155 16.97 -24.20 -20.82
C THR A 155 16.21 -25.35 -20.16
N TYR A 156 16.62 -25.76 -18.96
CA TYR A 156 15.90 -26.76 -18.17
C TYR A 156 15.68 -26.29 -16.73
N TYR A 157 14.60 -26.80 -16.14
CA TYR A 157 14.21 -26.55 -14.76
C TYR A 157 15.16 -27.30 -13.80
N SER A 158 15.78 -26.59 -12.85
CA SER A 158 16.50 -27.18 -11.73
C SER A 158 15.99 -26.58 -10.42
N PRO A 159 15.26 -27.33 -9.58
CA PRO A 159 14.98 -26.88 -8.23
C PRO A 159 16.29 -26.89 -7.42
N LYS A 160 16.47 -25.90 -6.55
CA LYS A 160 17.52 -25.92 -5.51
C LYS A 160 16.98 -26.51 -4.23
#